data_AF-A0A358D873-F1
#
_entry.id   AF-A0A358D873-F1
#
_cell.length_a   1.000
_cell.length_b   1.000
_cell.length_c   1.000
_cell.angle_alpha   90.00
_cell.angle_beta   90.00
_cell.angle_gamma   90.00
#
_symmetry.space_group_name_H-M   'P 1'
#
loop_
_entity.id
_entity.type
_entity.pdbx_description
1 polymer ?
#
loop_
_entity_poly.entity_id
_entity_poly.type
_entity_poly.pdbx_seq_one_letter_code
_entity_poly.pdbx_strand_id
1 'polypeptide(L)'
;SNRAARRLSDTPWRRNADVPGTWLRSGAGALPPGVRAPLDAALARGSLTLRGYDRVLRVAWTLADLDGERMPTPDHIGRALFLKRGTIS
;
A
#
# COMPACT_ATOMS: atom_id res chain seq x y z
N SER A 1 3.14 9.29 12.77
CA SER A 1 3.52 10.18 11.66
C SER A 1 2.30 10.99 11.23
N ASN A 2 2.42 12.33 11.16
CA ASN A 2 1.37 13.24 10.64
C ASN A 2 1.41 13.33 9.09
N ARG A 3 2.24 12.52 8.42
CA ARG A 3 2.36 12.57 6.95
C ARG A 3 1.13 12.05 6.23
N ALA A 4 0.54 10.94 6.69
CA ALA A 4 -0.66 10.40 6.08
C ALA A 4 -1.78 11.44 6.00
N ALA A 5 -2.05 12.13 7.11
CA ALA A 5 -3.07 13.17 7.17
C ALA A 5 -2.76 14.37 6.27
N ARG A 6 -1.49 14.79 6.17
CA ARG A 6 -1.07 15.86 5.25
C ARG A 6 -1.22 15.48 3.78
N ARG A 7 -0.77 14.28 3.40
CA ARG A 7 -0.87 13.79 2.01
C ARG A 7 -2.32 13.58 1.57
N LEU A 8 -3.19 13.25 2.52
CA LEU A 8 -4.61 12.98 2.30
C LEU A 8 -5.50 14.20 2.58
N SER A 9 -4.93 15.41 2.71
CA SER A 9 -5.66 16.63 3.12
C SER A 9 -6.89 16.93 2.26
N ASP A 10 -6.79 16.65 0.96
CA ASP A 10 -7.83 16.95 -0.04
C ASP A 10 -8.83 15.80 -0.18
N THR A 11 -8.78 14.84 0.74
CA THR A 11 -9.67 13.67 0.79
C THR A 11 -10.38 13.61 2.14
N PRO A 12 -11.47 12.84 2.26
CA PRO A 12 -12.12 12.64 3.56
C PRO A 12 -11.30 11.73 4.51
N TRP A 13 -10.23 11.10 4.04
CA TRP A 13 -9.46 10.14 4.83
C TRP A 13 -8.36 10.84 5.63
N ARG A 14 -7.99 10.25 6.77
CA ARG A 14 -6.92 10.78 7.64
C ARG A 14 -5.81 9.76 7.88
N ARG A 15 -6.07 8.46 7.67
CA ARG A 15 -5.11 7.38 7.82
C ARG A 15 -5.11 6.51 6.57
N ASN A 16 -3.97 5.87 6.30
CA ASN A 16 -3.85 4.91 5.19
C ASN A 16 -4.85 3.76 5.29
N ALA A 17 -5.21 3.35 6.51
CA ALA A 17 -6.19 2.29 6.75
C ALA A 17 -7.59 2.61 6.19
N ASP A 18 -7.95 3.90 6.15
CA ASP A 18 -9.29 4.37 5.76
C ASP A 18 -9.43 4.51 4.23
N VAL A 19 -8.32 4.49 3.49
CA VAL A 19 -8.31 4.72 2.04
C VAL A 19 -8.88 3.50 1.29
N PRO A 20 -9.86 3.65 0.39
CA PRO A 20 -10.41 2.58 -0.41
C PRO A 20 -9.35 1.90 -1.29
N GLY A 21 -9.40 0.56 -1.38
CA GLY A 21 -8.48 -0.22 -2.20
C GLY A 21 -8.54 0.15 -3.69
N THR A 22 -9.74 0.42 -4.21
CA THR A 22 -9.93 0.88 -5.60
C THR A 22 -9.15 2.17 -5.89
N TRP A 23 -9.19 3.15 -4.98
CA TRP A 23 -8.44 4.40 -5.12
C TRP A 23 -6.92 4.18 -5.13
N LEU A 24 -6.42 3.21 -4.36
CA LEU A 24 -5.00 2.85 -4.33
C LEU A 24 -4.55 1.99 -5.52
N ARG A 25 -5.48 1.38 -6.27
CA ARG A 25 -5.16 0.57 -7.46
C ARG A 25 -5.30 1.35 -8.76
N SER A 26 -6.25 2.28 -8.84
CA SER A 26 -6.59 2.97 -10.09
C SER A 26 -6.88 4.46 -9.95
N GLY A 27 -6.83 5.02 -8.74
CA GLY A 27 -7.04 6.46 -8.49
C GLY A 27 -5.73 7.23 -8.38
N ALA A 28 -5.78 8.44 -7.81
CA ALA A 28 -4.62 9.31 -7.63
C ALA A 28 -3.54 8.74 -6.69
N GLY A 29 -3.86 7.70 -5.89
CA GLY A 29 -2.90 6.97 -5.07
C GLY A 29 -2.33 5.71 -5.72
N ALA A 30 -2.65 5.45 -7.00
CA ALA A 30 -2.14 4.31 -7.72
C ALA A 30 -0.63 4.40 -7.88
N LEU A 31 0.05 3.29 -7.59
CA LEU A 31 1.50 3.20 -7.73
C LEU A 31 1.89 2.91 -9.18
N PRO A 32 3.06 3.39 -9.64
CA PRO A 32 3.60 3.03 -10.94
C PRO A 32 3.69 1.50 -11.10
N PRO A 33 3.48 0.95 -12.31
CA PRO A 33 3.52 -0.50 -12.55
C PRO A 33 4.77 -1.19 -11.99
N GLY A 34 5.94 -0.58 -12.12
CA GLY A 34 7.19 -1.14 -11.60
C GLY A 34 7.23 -1.30 -10.07
N VAL A 35 6.54 -0.43 -9.33
CA VAL A 35 6.44 -0.52 -7.86
C VAL A 35 5.47 -1.61 -7.44
N ARG A 36 4.34 -1.75 -8.15
CA ARG A 36 3.29 -2.73 -7.82
C ARG A 36 3.46 -4.10 -8.47
N ALA A 37 4.42 -4.26 -9.38
CA ALA A 37 4.70 -5.53 -10.06
C ALA A 37 4.80 -6.76 -9.12
N PRO A 38 5.44 -6.68 -7.92
CA PRO A 38 5.47 -7.81 -6.99
C PRO A 38 4.08 -8.22 -6.47
N LEU A 39 3.18 -7.25 -6.24
CA LEU A 39 1.81 -7.50 -5.83
C LEU A 39 0.99 -8.10 -6.97
N ASP A 40 1.12 -7.54 -8.17
CA ASP A 40 0.41 -8.00 -9.36
C ASP A 40 0.77 -9.47 -9.65
N ALA A 41 2.06 -9.81 -9.56
CA ALA A 41 2.53 -11.18 -9.73
C ALA A 41 2.03 -12.12 -8.61
N ALA A 42 1.96 -11.65 -7.36
CA ALA A 42 1.44 -12.45 -6.25
C ALA A 42 -0.07 -12.72 -6.37
N LEU A 43 -0.83 -11.75 -6.87
CA LEU A 43 -2.26 -11.87 -7.16
C LEU A 43 -2.50 -12.83 -8.32
N ALA A 44 -1.76 -12.69 -9.43
CA ALA A 44 -1.86 -13.56 -10.60
C ALA A 44 -1.56 -15.04 -10.27
N ARG A 45 -0.63 -15.30 -9.33
CA ARG A 45 -0.32 -16.65 -8.85
C ARG A 45 -1.25 -17.17 -7.75
N GLY A 46 -2.30 -16.43 -7.38
CA GLY A 46 -3.23 -16.83 -6.31
C GLY A 46 -2.67 -16.77 -4.88
N SER A 47 -1.39 -16.43 -4.71
CA SER A 47 -0.74 -16.27 -3.39
C SER A 47 -1.19 -15.03 -2.62
N LEU A 48 -1.92 -14.14 -3.28
CA LEU A 48 -2.53 -12.95 -2.71
C LEU A 48 -3.96 -12.80 -3.20
N THR A 49 -4.90 -12.50 -2.30
CA THR A 49 -6.26 -12.11 -2.68
C THR A 49 -6.33 -10.61 -2.96
N LEU A 50 -7.39 -10.16 -3.62
CA LEU A 50 -7.61 -8.74 -3.88
C LEU A 50 -7.70 -7.91 -2.58
N ARG A 51 -8.33 -8.45 -1.53
CA ARG A 51 -8.33 -7.81 -0.20
C ARG A 51 -6.94 -7.79 0.43
N GLY A 52 -6.15 -8.85 0.22
CA GLY A 52 -4.75 -8.92 0.65
C GLY A 52 -3.89 -7.87 -0.04
N TYR A 53 -4.11 -7.66 -1.34
CA TYR A 53 -3.48 -6.62 -2.14
C TYR A 53 -3.73 -5.23 -1.53
N ASP A 54 -5.00 -4.91 -1.27
CA ASP A 54 -5.37 -3.62 -0.69
C ASP A 54 -4.74 -3.40 0.69
N ARG A 55 -4.66 -4.45 1.51
CA ARG A 55 -4.01 -4.37 2.82
C ARG A 55 -2.51 -4.09 2.69
N VAL A 56 -1.82 -4.78 1.79
CA VAL A 56 -0.38 -4.57 1.55
C VAL A 56 -0.12 -3.15 1.05
N LEU A 57 -0.94 -2.62 0.14
CA LEU A 57 -0.82 -1.24 -0.32
C LEU A 57 -0.94 -0.22 0.83
N ARG A 58 -1.92 -0.39 1.73
CA ARG A 58 -2.10 0.51 2.88
C ARG A 58 -0.91 0.46 3.84
N VAL A 59 -0.34 -0.73 4.05
CA VAL A 59 0.87 -0.89 4.87
C VAL A 59 2.07 -0.24 4.17
N ALA A 60 2.25 -0.45 2.87
CA ALA A 60 3.34 0.16 2.12
C ALA A 60 3.28 1.70 2.14
N TRP A 61 2.08 2.28 2.02
CA TRP A 61 1.87 3.73 2.22
C TRP A 61 2.21 4.19 3.63
N THR A 62 1.91 3.38 4.64
CA THR A 62 2.28 3.69 6.03
C THR A 62 3.79 3.66 6.23
N LEU A 63 4.49 2.69 5.64
CA LEU A 63 5.96 2.63 5.69
C LEU A 63 6.58 3.85 4.99
N ALA A 64 6.10 4.20 3.79
CA ALA A 64 6.55 5.41 3.10
C ALA A 64 6.32 6.69 3.92
N ASP A 65 5.16 6.82 4.57
CA ASP A 65 4.84 7.96 5.44
C ASP A 65 5.71 8.02 6.71
N LEU A 66 6.26 6.89 7.17
CA LEU A 66 7.20 6.81 8.30
C LEU A 66 8.62 7.17 7.83
N ASP A 67 9.03 6.65 6.69
CA ASP A 67 10.36 6.85 6.11
C ASP A 67 10.47 8.24 5.43
N GLY A 68 9.36 8.95 5.32
CA GLY A 68 9.32 10.31 4.82
C GLY A 68 9.32 10.43 3.30
N GLU A 69 8.96 9.35 2.63
CA GLU A 69 8.86 9.29 1.18
C GLU A 69 7.54 9.86 0.66
N ARG A 70 7.55 10.36 -0.58
CA ARG A 70 6.33 10.87 -1.23
C ARG A 70 5.40 9.75 -1.70
N MET A 71 5.95 8.56 -1.95
CA MET A 71 5.22 7.38 -2.36
C MET A 71 5.95 6.09 -1.94
N PRO A 72 5.24 4.96 -1.82
CA PRO A 72 5.84 3.64 -1.70
C PRO A 72 6.87 3.35 -2.79
N THR A 73 7.91 2.61 -2.40
CA THR A 73 8.97 2.11 -3.27
C THR A 73 8.88 0.58 -3.29
N PRO A 74 9.59 -0.12 -4.18
CA PRO A 74 9.63 -1.58 -4.15
C PRO A 74 10.04 -2.17 -2.80
N ASP A 75 10.93 -1.50 -2.05
CA ASP A 75 11.33 -1.90 -0.69
C ASP A 75 10.14 -1.86 0.29
N HIS A 76 9.37 -0.77 0.28
CA HIS A 76 8.15 -0.66 1.09
C HIS A 76 7.15 -1.78 0.80
N ILE A 77 7.00 -2.16 -0.48
CA ILE A 77 6.12 -3.27 -0.91
C ILE A 77 6.66 -4.61 -0.38
N GLY A 78 7.96 -4.85 -0.51
CA GLY A 78 8.62 -6.05 0.02
C GLY A 78 8.43 -6.21 1.53
N ARG A 79 8.68 -5.15 2.29
CA ARG A 79 8.47 -5.09 3.75
C ARG A 79 6.99 -5.32 4.12
N ALA A 80 6.06 -4.68 3.42
CA ALA A 80 4.62 -4.87 3.64
C ALA A 80 4.16 -6.32 3.36
N LEU A 81 4.67 -6.95 2.30
CA LEU A 81 4.41 -8.36 1.98
C LEU A 81 4.99 -9.30 3.05
N PHE A 82 6.19 -9.01 3.55
CA PHE A 82 6.81 -9.78 4.62
C PHE A 82 5.98 -9.73 5.91
N LEU A 83 5.57 -8.52 6.34
CA LEU A 83 4.70 -8.35 7.50
C LEU A 83 3.38 -9.10 7.36
N LYS A 84 2.75 -9.06 6.17
CA LYS A 84 1.51 -9.80 5.88
C LYS A 84 1.67 -11.31 6.00
N ARG A 85 2.83 -11.86 5.62
CA ARG A 85 3.11 -13.31 5.77
C ARG A 85 3.33 -13.69 7.23
N GLY A 86 4.06 -12.88 8.00
CA GLY A 86 4.34 -13.14 9.41
C GLY A 86 3.16 -12.91 10.36
N THR A 87 2.09 -12.22 9.93
CA THR A 87 0.86 -12.00 10.73
C THR A 87 -0.14 -13.16 10.60
N ILE A 88 0.12 -14.12 9.70
CA ILE A 88 -0.62 -15.39 9.67
C ILE A 88 0.21 -16.37 10.50
N SER A 89 -0.02 -16.35 11.82
CA SER A 89 0.40 -17.39 12.75
C SER A 89 -0.77 -17.73 13.66
#